data_AF-A0A938C0Y0-F1
#
_entry.id   AF-A0A938C0Y0-F1
#
_cell.length_a   1.000
_cell.length_b   1.000
_cell.length_c   1.000
_cell.angle_alpha   90.00
_cell.angle_beta   90.00
_cell.angle_gamma   90.00
#
_symmetry.space_group_name_H-M   'P 1'
#
loop_
_entity.id
_entity.type
_entity.pdbx_description
1 polymer ?
#
loop_
_entity_poly.entity_id
_entity_poly.type
_entity_poly.pdbx_seq_one_letter_code
_entity_poly.pdbx_strand_id
1 'polypeptide(L)'
;MKNVTTQQLAELLVGIARAQQAIIDAVESQKAGFKMTHLAPALHTAARSRSTGHAPTLMDLPSRVLLQHQGRAGPDVAQITRDIEALVGGGGTAAGTS
;
A
#
# COMPACT_ATOMS: atom_id res chain seq x y z
N MET A 1 -0.71 3.11 -28.76
CA MET A 1 -0.79 2.32 -27.51
C MET A 1 -1.55 3.16 -26.49
N LYS A 2 -2.53 2.61 -25.76
CA LYS A 2 -3.21 3.35 -24.68
C LYS A 2 -2.34 3.27 -23.42
N ASN A 3 -1.94 4.41 -22.89
CA ASN A 3 -1.18 4.48 -21.64
C ASN A 3 -2.15 4.36 -20.45
N VAL A 4 -1.70 3.74 -19.37
CA VAL A 4 -2.44 3.65 -18.11
C VAL A 4 -2.41 5.02 -17.43
N THR A 5 -3.58 5.54 -17.05
CA THR A 5 -3.69 6.79 -16.27
C THR A 5 -3.39 6.55 -14.79
N THR A 6 -3.05 7.60 -14.04
CA THR A 6 -2.83 7.53 -12.58
C THR A 6 -4.06 7.01 -11.84
N GLN A 7 -5.26 7.42 -12.26
CA GLN A 7 -6.52 6.89 -11.72
C GLN A 7 -6.66 5.38 -11.98
N GLN A 8 -6.42 4.91 -13.21
CA GLN A 8 -6.50 3.49 -13.53
C GLN A 8 -5.45 2.67 -12.76
N LEU A 9 -4.28 3.24 -12.50
CA LEU A 9 -3.27 2.62 -11.65
C LEU A 9 -3.74 2.55 -10.19
N ALA A 10 -4.38 3.60 -9.66
CA ALA A 10 -4.95 3.58 -8.32
C ALA A 10 -6.06 2.51 -8.18
N GLU A 11 -6.97 2.42 -9.16
CA GLU A 11 -8.02 1.40 -9.22
C GLU A 11 -7.42 -0.01 -9.26
N LEU A 12 -6.35 -0.21 -10.04
CA LEU A 12 -5.64 -1.48 -10.11
C LEU A 12 -4.99 -1.84 -8.77
N LEU A 13 -4.36 -0.89 -8.08
CA LEU A 13 -3.77 -1.11 -6.75
C LEU A 13 -4.83 -1.49 -5.72
N VAL A 14 -6.01 -0.85 -5.75
CA VAL A 14 -7.14 -1.24 -4.90
C VAL A 14 -7.63 -2.66 -5.24
N GLY A 15 -7.71 -3.01 -6.52
CA GLY A 15 -8.04 -4.37 -6.96
C GLY A 15 -7.04 -5.42 -6.47
N ILE A 16 -5.75 -5.13 -6.53
CA ILE A 16 -4.67 -5.98 -6.02
C ILE A 16 -4.80 -6.15 -4.51
N ALA A 17 -5.00 -5.06 -3.76
CA ALA A 17 -5.17 -5.11 -2.32
C ALA A 17 -6.41 -5.94 -1.93
N ARG A 18 -7.52 -5.85 -2.68
CA ARG A 18 -8.71 -6.68 -2.47
C ARG A 18 -8.43 -8.16 -2.70
N ALA A 19 -7.68 -8.51 -3.74
CA ALA A 19 -7.28 -9.90 -3.99
C ALA A 19 -6.38 -10.44 -2.86
N GLN A 20 -5.44 -9.62 -2.39
CA GLN A 20 -4.58 -9.96 -1.24
C GLN A 20 -5.40 -10.13 0.04
N GLN A 21 -6.42 -9.29 0.26
CA GLN A 21 -7.34 -9.43 1.39
C GLN A 21 -8.04 -10.79 1.40
N ALA A 22 -8.51 -11.26 0.25
CA ALA A 22 -9.15 -12.57 0.15
C ALA A 22 -8.20 -13.72 0.53
N ILE A 23 -6.93 -13.64 0.14
CA ILE A 23 -5.90 -14.62 0.53
C ILE A 23 -5.68 -14.57 2.05
N ILE A 24 -5.58 -13.36 2.61
CA ILE A 24 -5.39 -13.13 4.04
C ILE A 24 -6.56 -13.69 4.85
N ASP A 25 -7.79 -13.51 4.38
CA ASP A 25 -9.00 -14.05 5.01
C ASP A 25 -9.02 -15.57 4.97
N ALA A 26 -8.63 -16.19 3.84
CA ALA A 26 -8.54 -17.63 3.70
C ALA A 26 -7.46 -18.27 4.60
N VAL A 27 -6.35 -17.56 4.86
CA VAL A 27 -5.33 -18.02 5.81
C VAL A 27 -5.83 -17.86 7.24
N GLU A 28 -6.44 -16.73 7.58
CA GLU A 28 -7.00 -16.49 8.92
C GLU A 28 -8.08 -17.54 9.28
N SER A 29 -8.91 -17.96 8.32
CA SER A 29 -9.91 -19.02 8.55
C SER A 29 -9.29 -20.38 8.86
N GLN A 30 -8.04 -20.62 8.45
CA GLN A 30 -7.31 -21.86 8.74
C GLN A 30 -6.41 -21.73 9.99
N LYS A 31 -5.95 -20.51 10.29
CA LYS A 31 -5.08 -20.20 11.42
C LYS A 31 -5.51 -18.87 12.05
N ALA A 32 -6.38 -18.97 13.06
CA ALA A 32 -6.80 -17.81 13.84
C ALA A 32 -5.60 -17.08 14.46
N GLY A 33 -5.62 -15.76 14.40
CA GLY A 33 -4.54 -14.88 14.87
C GLY A 33 -3.41 -14.66 13.87
N PHE A 34 -3.45 -15.26 12.66
CA PHE A 34 -2.41 -15.07 11.64
C PHE A 34 -2.23 -13.59 11.26
N LYS A 35 -3.35 -12.88 11.06
CA LYS A 35 -3.36 -11.45 10.69
C LYS A 35 -2.56 -10.60 11.67
N MET A 36 -2.83 -10.75 12.97
CA MET A 36 -2.23 -9.90 14.00
C MET A 36 -0.81 -10.35 14.36
N THR A 37 -0.55 -11.65 14.36
CA THR A 37 0.71 -12.23 14.85
C THR A 37 1.81 -12.20 13.81
N HIS A 38 1.48 -12.43 12.53
CA HIS A 38 2.48 -12.63 11.47
C HIS A 38 2.35 -11.58 10.36
N LEU A 39 1.14 -11.36 9.86
CA LEU A 39 0.94 -10.49 8.70
C LEU A 39 1.16 -9.01 9.02
N ALA A 40 0.51 -8.48 10.07
CA ALA A 40 0.60 -7.07 10.43
C ALA A 40 2.05 -6.56 10.57
N PRO A 41 2.96 -7.21 11.32
CA PRO A 41 4.35 -6.74 11.41
C PRO A 41 5.10 -6.81 10.07
N ALA A 42 4.88 -7.86 9.27
CA ALA A 42 5.49 -8.01 7.95
C ALA A 42 5.00 -6.91 6.99
N LEU A 43 3.69 -6.63 7.00
CA LEU A 43 3.06 -5.63 6.16
C LEU A 43 3.48 -4.21 6.57
N HIS A 44 3.58 -3.92 7.86
CA HIS A 44 4.13 -2.64 8.35
C HIS A 44 5.57 -2.39 7.91
N THR A 45 6.37 -3.45 7.83
CA THR A 45 7.76 -3.40 7.34
C THR A 45 7.79 -3.13 5.83
N ALA A 46 7.01 -3.88 5.05
CA ALA A 46 6.89 -3.69 3.61
C ALA A 46 6.29 -2.33 3.20
N ALA A 47 5.44 -1.74 4.05
CA ALA A 47 4.88 -0.40 3.85
C ALA A 47 5.82 0.74 4.28
N ARG A 48 6.98 0.39 4.87
CA ARG A 48 7.92 1.34 5.47
C ARG A 48 7.20 2.30 6.45
N SER A 49 6.12 1.84 7.08
CA SER A 49 5.17 2.70 7.81
C SER A 49 5.77 3.41 9.02
N ARG A 50 6.83 2.84 9.61
CA ARG A 50 7.53 3.37 10.79
C ARG A 50 8.91 3.99 10.47
N SER A 51 9.27 4.14 9.19
CA SER A 51 10.57 4.70 8.85
C SER A 51 10.54 6.23 8.93
N THR A 52 10.87 6.76 10.10
CA THR A 52 11.07 8.18 10.33
C THR A 52 12.36 8.59 9.62
N GLY A 53 12.25 9.27 8.46
CA GLY A 53 13.40 9.76 7.69
C GLY A 53 13.44 9.35 6.22
N HIS A 54 12.49 8.52 5.77
CA HIS A 54 12.40 8.15 4.35
C HIS A 54 11.04 8.57 3.78
N ALA A 55 11.07 9.33 2.69
CA ALA A 55 9.86 9.60 1.93
C ALA A 55 9.29 8.27 1.39
N PRO A 56 7.96 8.09 1.37
CA PRO A 56 7.34 6.94 0.72
C PRO A 56 7.79 6.86 -0.73
N THR A 57 7.94 5.65 -1.24
CA THR A 57 8.25 5.37 -2.64
C THR A 57 7.08 4.66 -3.30
N LEU A 58 7.06 4.59 -4.64
CA LEU A 58 6.06 3.81 -5.38
C LEU A 58 6.05 2.33 -4.96
N MET A 59 7.18 1.78 -4.53
CA MET A 59 7.27 0.38 -4.08
C MET A 59 6.59 0.16 -2.73
N ASP A 60 6.47 1.19 -1.89
CA ASP A 60 5.79 1.10 -0.60
C ASP A 60 4.26 1.22 -0.75
N LEU A 61 3.76 1.65 -1.93
CA LEU A 61 2.35 1.97 -2.12
C LEU A 61 1.41 0.75 -2.02
N PRO A 62 1.70 -0.40 -2.67
CA PRO A 62 0.79 -1.55 -2.61
C PRO A 62 0.55 -2.06 -1.17
N SER A 63 1.60 -2.11 -0.36
CA SER A 63 1.53 -2.52 1.05
C SER A 63 0.79 -1.50 1.91
N ARG A 64 0.93 -0.19 1.61
CA ARG A 64 0.13 0.88 2.25
C ARG A 64 -1.35 0.80 1.90
N VAL A 65 -1.70 0.53 0.63
CA VAL A 65 -3.09 0.32 0.21
C VAL A 65 -3.68 -0.90 0.92
N LEU A 66 -2.93 -1.99 1.03
CA LEU A 66 -3.37 -3.17 1.77
C LEU A 66 -3.56 -2.89 3.28
N LEU A 67 -2.71 -2.07 3.91
CA LEU A 67 -2.90 -1.62 5.30
C LEU A 67 -4.20 -0.81 5.46
N GLN A 68 -4.51 0.10 4.53
CA GLN A 68 -5.78 0.83 4.53
C GLN A 68 -6.97 -0.14 4.40
N HIS A 69 -6.81 -1.21 3.63
CA HIS A 69 -7.82 -2.24 3.49
C HIS A 69 -8.05 -3.07 4.76
N GLN A 70 -7.04 -3.24 5.62
CA GLN A 70 -7.19 -3.83 6.96
C GLN A 70 -7.92 -2.89 7.93
N GLY A 71 -7.96 -1.59 7.64
CA GLY A 71 -8.64 -0.58 8.45
C GLY A 71 -10.14 -0.51 8.19
N ARG A 72 -10.87 0.26 9.02
CA ARG A 72 -12.33 0.38 8.93
C ARG A 72 -12.83 1.16 7.70
N ALA A 73 -12.05 2.12 7.22
CA ALA A 73 -12.47 3.02 6.15
C ALA A 73 -12.22 2.47 4.73
N GLY A 74 -11.34 1.45 4.60
CA GLY A 74 -10.87 0.96 3.31
C GLY A 74 -9.99 1.98 2.56
N PRO A 75 -9.42 1.59 1.41
CA PRO A 75 -8.59 2.48 0.61
C PRO A 75 -9.41 3.50 -0.20
N ASP A 76 -8.99 4.78 -0.17
CA ASP A 76 -9.58 5.86 -0.98
C ASP A 76 -8.83 6.02 -2.32
N VAL A 77 -9.50 5.70 -3.42
CA VAL A 77 -8.93 5.81 -4.79
C VAL A 77 -8.48 7.24 -5.10
N ALA A 78 -9.21 8.26 -4.64
CA ALA A 78 -8.85 9.65 -4.90
C ALA A 78 -7.56 10.03 -4.17
N GLN A 79 -7.41 9.60 -2.91
CA GLN A 79 -6.17 9.78 -2.16
C GLN A 79 -5.00 9.03 -2.79
N ILE A 80 -5.19 7.77 -3.17
CA ILE A 80 -4.14 6.95 -3.79
C ILE A 80 -3.70 7.57 -5.13
N THR A 81 -4.64 8.12 -5.91
CA THR A 81 -4.32 8.83 -7.17
C THR A 81 -3.40 10.03 -6.90
N ARG A 82 -3.72 10.85 -5.90
CA ARG A 82 -2.86 11.99 -5.49
C ARG A 82 -1.48 11.53 -5.02
N ASP A 83 -1.43 10.43 -4.27
CA ASP A 83 -0.16 9.87 -3.78
C ASP A 83 0.70 9.38 -4.95
N ILE A 84 0.12 8.68 -5.93
CA ILE A 84 0.84 8.25 -7.15
C ILE A 84 1.37 9.47 -7.91
N GLU A 85 0.54 10.49 -8.12
CA GLU A 85 0.93 11.72 -8.83
C GLU A 85 2.09 12.43 -8.13
N ALA A 86 2.05 12.54 -6.80
CA ALA A 86 3.13 13.14 -6.02
C ALA A 86 4.45 12.35 -6.15
N LEU A 87 4.36 11.01 -6.15
CA LEU A 87 5.52 10.13 -6.22
C LEU A 87 6.12 10.05 -7.63
N VAL A 88 5.29 10.05 -8.67
CA VAL A 88 5.71 10.05 -10.08
C VAL A 88 6.18 11.45 -10.51
N GLY A 89 5.58 12.51 -9.97
CA GLY A 89 5.89 13.90 -10.27
C GLY A 89 7.19 14.44 -9.66
N GLY A 90 7.95 13.63 -8.92
CA GLY A 90 9.26 14.01 -8.39
C GLY A 90 9.26 14.52 -6.94
N GLY A 91 8.21 14.26 -6.16
CA GLY A 91 8.15 14.56 -4.71
C GLY A 91 9.05 13.69 -3.82
N GLY A 92 10.13 13.12 -4.36
CA GLY A 92 11.24 12.58 -3.58
C GLY A 92 12.15 13.72 -3.12
N THR A 93 11.69 14.58 -2.22
CA THR A 93 12.55 15.60 -1.62
C THR A 93 13.45 14.95 -0.56
N ALA A 94 14.68 14.67 -0.99
CA ALA A 94 15.94 14.71 -0.24
C ALA A 94 15.97 14.16 1.21
N ALA A 95 16.56 12.97 1.38
CA ALA A 95 17.38 12.64 2.56
C ALA A 95 18.44 11.60 2.15
N GLY A 96 19.61 12.08 1.75
CA GLY A 96 20.73 11.23 1.33
C GLY A 96 21.94 11.99 0.78
N THR A 97 22.28 13.13 1.38
CA THR A 97 23.64 13.70 1.29
C THR A 97 24.16 13.85 2.71
N SER A 98 25.02 12.92 3.10
CA SER A 98 26.14 13.10 4.04
C SER A 98 27.04 11.89 3.90
#